data_AF-A0A1F8N8N8-F1
#
_entry.id   AF-A0A1F8N8N8-F1
#
_cell.length_a   1.000
_cell.length_b   1.000
_cell.length_c   1.000
_cell.angle_alpha   90.00
_cell.angle_beta   90.00
_cell.angle_gamma   90.00
#
_symmetry.space_group_name_H-M   'P 1'
#
loop_
_entity.id
_entity.type
_entity.pdbx_description
1 polymer ?
#
loop_
_entity_poly.entity_id
_entity_poly.type
_entity_poly.pdbx_seq_one_letter_code
_entity_poly.pdbx_strand_id
1 'polypeptide(L)'
;MDDKYTKAGHDLETVQFVCRYCGRNVSPSAPGTAFRNHCPWCLRSLHLDEKAGDRAASCGGIMEPVAISVRRDKEWVIIHRCASCGTLKENRIAGDDNEIALLSLAVRPVARPPFPLDGLLDK
;
A
#
# COMPACT_ATOMS: atom_id res chain seq x y z
N MET A 1 20.16 -12.98 -47.31
CA MET A 1 20.54 -14.10 -46.42
C MET A 1 21.57 -13.55 -45.44
N ASP A 2 21.36 -13.38 -44.14
CA ASP A 2 20.22 -13.66 -43.28
C ASP A 2 20.28 -12.72 -42.05
N ASP A 3 19.14 -12.11 -41.73
CA ASP A 3 18.85 -11.46 -40.46
C ASP A 3 18.92 -12.47 -39.31
N LYS A 4 19.83 -12.28 -38.35
CA LYS A 4 19.88 -13.09 -37.11
C LYS A 4 20.05 -12.27 -35.82
N TYR A 5 19.39 -11.12 -35.74
CA TYR A 5 19.07 -10.47 -34.45
C TYR A 5 17.61 -10.78 -34.07
N THR A 6 17.31 -12.07 -33.89
CA THR A 6 16.05 -12.52 -33.30
C THR A 6 16.10 -12.45 -31.79
N LYS A 7 15.33 -11.48 -31.26
CA LYS A 7 14.73 -11.38 -29.92
C LYS A 7 14.86 -12.66 -29.08
N ALA A 8 15.79 -12.67 -28.13
CA ALA A 8 15.64 -13.46 -26.93
C ALA A 8 14.69 -12.67 -25.99
N GLY A 9 13.47 -13.15 -25.85
CA GLY A 9 12.50 -12.62 -24.89
C GLY A 9 13.09 -12.70 -23.50
N HIS A 10 13.28 -11.53 -22.87
CA HIS A 10 13.58 -11.44 -21.46
C HIS A 10 12.26 -11.70 -20.71
N ASP A 11 11.92 -12.97 -20.52
CA ASP A 11 10.96 -13.39 -19.52
C ASP A 11 11.58 -13.09 -18.15
N LEU A 12 11.50 -11.81 -17.74
CA LEU A 12 11.73 -11.39 -16.38
C LEU A 12 10.53 -11.89 -15.57
N GLU A 13 10.65 -13.12 -15.11
CA GLU A 13 9.76 -13.73 -14.12
C GLU A 13 9.62 -12.74 -12.96
N THR A 14 8.53 -11.97 -12.99
CA THR A 14 8.31 -10.88 -12.07
C THR A 14 7.95 -11.58 -10.77
N VAL A 15 8.90 -11.70 -9.84
CA VAL A 15 8.70 -12.47 -8.61
C VAL A 15 7.53 -11.90 -7.82
N GLN A 16 6.34 -12.47 -8.04
CA GLN A 16 5.12 -12.10 -7.33
C GLN A 16 5.27 -12.50 -5.87
N PHE A 17 4.71 -11.71 -4.95
CA PHE A 17 4.62 -12.10 -3.55
C PHE A 17 3.17 -12.38 -3.16
N VAL A 18 2.96 -13.32 -2.26
CA VAL A 18 1.62 -13.60 -1.71
C VAL A 18 1.35 -12.63 -0.57
N CYS A 19 0.26 -11.88 -0.63
CA CYS A 19 -0.16 -11.03 0.47
C CYS A 19 -0.52 -11.89 1.69
N ARG A 20 0.21 -11.74 2.80
CA ARG A 20 -0.05 -12.51 4.05
C ARG A 20 -1.40 -12.22 4.71
N TYR A 21 -2.10 -11.17 4.30
CA TYR A 21 -3.43 -10.85 4.83
C TYR A 21 -4.56 -11.44 3.98
N CYS A 22 -4.57 -11.21 2.67
CA CYS A 22 -5.68 -11.63 1.80
C CYS A 22 -5.37 -12.81 0.86
N GLY A 23 -4.13 -13.31 0.86
CA GLY A 23 -3.71 -14.48 0.07
C GLY A 23 -3.56 -14.24 -1.43
N ARG A 24 -3.80 -13.04 -1.94
CA ARG A 24 -3.64 -12.74 -3.38
C ARG A 24 -2.17 -12.63 -3.78
N ASN A 25 -1.86 -13.06 -5.00
CA ASN A 25 -0.56 -12.80 -5.63
C ASN A 25 -0.45 -11.33 -6.05
N VAL A 26 0.62 -10.68 -5.64
CA VAL A 26 0.88 -9.26 -5.86
C VAL A 26 2.13 -9.11 -6.71
N SER A 27 2.03 -8.39 -7.83
CA SER A 27 3.21 -7.97 -8.60
C SER A 27 4.05 -6.99 -7.77
N PRO A 28 5.37 -7.15 -7.63
CA PRO A 28 6.22 -6.15 -6.99
C PRO A 28 6.37 -4.88 -7.84
N SER A 29 6.18 -4.99 -9.15
CA SER A 29 6.18 -3.86 -10.09
C SER A 29 4.82 -3.17 -10.06
N ALA A 30 4.82 -1.85 -9.94
CA ALA A 30 3.62 -1.04 -9.89
C ALA A 30 3.88 0.36 -10.49
N PRO A 31 2.93 0.96 -11.22
CA PRO A 31 3.09 2.30 -11.77
C PRO A 31 3.30 3.35 -10.66
N GLY A 32 4.22 4.30 -10.86
CA GLY A 32 4.41 5.44 -9.96
C GLY A 32 5.20 5.15 -8.68
N THR A 33 5.69 3.92 -8.47
CA THR A 33 6.60 3.60 -7.36
C THR A 33 7.70 2.62 -7.80
N ALA A 34 8.93 2.85 -7.31
CA ALA A 34 10.03 1.92 -7.49
C ALA A 34 9.93 0.69 -6.57
N PHE A 35 9.21 0.82 -5.45
CA PHE A 35 9.09 -0.21 -4.43
C PHE A 35 7.65 -0.30 -3.94
N ARG A 36 6.97 -1.39 -4.30
CA ARG A 36 5.66 -1.70 -3.73
C ARG A 36 5.84 -2.28 -2.33
N ASN A 37 5.20 -1.62 -1.36
CA ASN A 37 5.24 -2.04 0.04
C ASN A 37 3.90 -2.58 0.55
N HIS A 38 2.82 -2.50 -0.22
CA HIS A 38 1.50 -2.99 0.17
C HIS A 38 0.80 -3.74 -0.97
N CYS A 39 -0.23 -4.50 -0.59
CA CYS A 39 -1.12 -5.17 -1.53
C CYS A 39 -2.10 -4.16 -2.14
N PRO A 40 -2.26 -4.07 -3.47
CA PRO A 40 -3.12 -3.06 -4.11
C PRO A 40 -4.61 -3.27 -3.82
N TRP A 41 -5.03 -4.51 -3.49
CA TRP A 41 -6.43 -4.82 -3.23
C TRP A 41 -6.86 -4.56 -1.80
N CYS A 42 -6.02 -4.93 -0.83
CA CYS A 42 -6.37 -4.86 0.59
C CYS A 42 -5.65 -3.73 1.31
N LEU A 43 -4.64 -3.11 0.68
CA LEU A 43 -3.80 -2.03 1.17
C LEU A 43 -2.96 -2.38 2.41
N ARG A 44 -2.88 -3.66 2.81
CA ARG A 44 -2.01 -4.09 3.93
C ARG A 44 -0.58 -4.24 3.47
N SER A 45 0.34 -3.88 4.35
CA SER A 45 1.79 -4.01 4.19
C SER A 45 2.35 -5.07 5.15
N LEU A 46 3.65 -5.31 5.08
CA LEU A 46 4.43 -6.08 6.05
C LEU A 46 5.52 -5.21 6.63
N HIS A 47 5.69 -5.25 7.95
CA HIS A 47 6.74 -4.51 8.63
C HIS A 47 8.06 -5.28 8.47
N LEU A 48 8.71 -5.04 7.34
CA LEU A 48 10.01 -5.60 7.01
C LEU A 48 11.14 -4.60 7.23
N ASP A 49 10.85 -3.30 7.19
CA ASP A 49 11.86 -2.24 7.16
C ASP A 49 11.88 -1.42 8.46
N GLU A 50 13.07 -1.25 9.06
CA GLU A 50 13.27 -0.23 10.10
C GLU A 50 13.52 1.14 9.44
N LYS A 51 14.32 1.16 8.37
CA LYS A 51 14.46 2.25 7.40
C LYS A 51 14.01 1.76 6.03
N ALA A 52 13.45 2.65 5.22
CA ALA A 52 12.92 2.28 3.91
C ALA A 52 13.95 1.48 3.08
N GLY A 53 13.59 0.25 2.70
CA GLY A 53 14.40 -0.66 1.90
C GLY A 53 15.46 -1.48 2.63
N ASP A 54 15.64 -1.33 3.95
CA ASP A 54 16.69 -2.04 4.70
C ASP A 54 16.34 -3.47 5.09
N ARG A 55 15.05 -3.83 5.07
CA ARG A 55 14.52 -5.12 5.52
C ARG A 55 15.01 -5.57 6.90
N ALA A 56 15.29 -4.62 7.80
CA ALA A 56 15.90 -4.89 9.10
C ALA A 56 14.88 -5.12 10.24
N ALA A 57 13.58 -4.96 10.00
CA ALA A 57 12.57 -5.09 11.04
C ALA A 57 12.40 -6.55 11.45
N SER A 58 12.59 -6.82 12.74
CA SER A 58 12.52 -8.17 13.30
C SER A 58 11.09 -8.68 13.50
N CYS A 59 10.09 -7.79 13.53
CA CYS A 59 8.72 -8.21 13.87
C CYS A 59 7.99 -8.92 12.72
N GLY A 60 8.24 -8.55 11.45
CA GLY A 60 7.57 -9.13 10.29
C GLY A 60 6.04 -9.01 10.29
N GLY A 61 5.48 -8.16 11.15
CA GLY A 61 4.05 -8.06 11.42
C GLY A 61 3.26 -7.49 10.25
N ILE A 62 1.97 -7.85 10.15
CA ILE A 62 1.05 -7.22 9.20
C ILE A 62 0.86 -5.77 9.61
N MET A 63 0.98 -4.85 8.65
CA MET A 63 0.67 -3.45 8.88
C MET A 63 -0.69 -3.08 8.30
N GLU A 64 -1.57 -2.62 9.18
CA GLU A 64 -2.92 -2.18 8.86
C GLU A 64 -2.89 -0.79 8.24
N PRO A 65 -3.63 -0.54 7.13
CA PRO A 65 -3.83 0.81 6.63
C PRO A 65 -4.82 1.55 7.56
N VAL A 66 -4.35 2.61 8.21
CA VAL A 66 -5.12 3.34 9.23
C VAL A 66 -5.56 4.73 8.80
N ALA A 67 -4.86 5.36 7.84
CA ALA A 67 -5.25 6.67 7.31
C ALA A 67 -4.70 6.91 5.89
N ILE A 68 -5.27 7.90 5.22
CA ILE A 68 -4.68 8.56 4.04
C ILE A 68 -4.13 9.92 4.49
N SER A 69 -2.93 10.28 4.04
CA SER A 69 -2.35 11.62 4.18
C SER A 69 -2.01 12.17 2.80
N VAL A 70 -2.11 13.50 2.63
CA VAL A 70 -1.78 14.19 1.38
C VAL A 70 -0.53 15.02 1.60
N ARG A 71 0.51 14.76 0.82
CA ARG A 71 1.79 15.48 0.86
C ARG A 71 1.68 16.85 0.19
N ARG A 72 2.72 17.67 0.34
CA ARG A 72 2.77 19.05 -0.21
C ARG A 72 2.59 19.09 -1.74
N ASP A 73 3.06 18.06 -2.42
CA ASP A 73 2.94 17.86 -3.87
C ASP A 73 1.60 17.24 -4.31
N LYS A 74 0.64 17.13 -3.38
CA LYS A 74 -0.70 16.53 -3.57
C LYS A 74 -0.68 15.02 -3.73
N GLU A 75 0.46 14.36 -3.58
CA GLU A 75 0.49 12.90 -3.59
C GLU A 75 -0.14 12.32 -2.33
N TRP A 76 -0.86 11.21 -2.52
CA TRP A 76 -1.46 10.47 -1.43
C TRP A 76 -0.47 9.44 -0.90
N VAL A 77 -0.41 9.32 0.42
CA VAL A 77 0.27 8.24 1.11
C VAL A 77 -0.68 7.53 2.05
N ILE A 78 -0.49 6.23 2.18
CA ILE A 78 -1.17 5.40 3.17
C ILE A 78 -0.33 5.41 4.44
N ILE A 79 -0.96 5.72 5.57
CA ILE A 79 -0.37 5.54 6.89
C ILE A 79 -0.68 4.12 7.33
N HIS A 80 0.37 3.34 7.58
CA HIS A 80 0.30 1.97 8.03
C HIS A 80 0.70 1.86 9.49
N ARG A 81 -0.04 1.06 10.28
CA ARG A 81 0.29 0.72 11.67
C ARG A 81 0.60 -0.77 11.78
N CYS A 82 1.78 -1.12 12.29
CA CYS A 82 2.12 -2.52 12.56
C CYS A 82 1.25 -3.06 13.70
N ALA A 83 0.54 -4.17 13.45
CA ALA A 83 -0.29 -4.82 14.46
C ALA A 83 0.54 -5.46 15.60
N SER A 84 1.82 -5.75 15.36
CA SER A 84 2.69 -6.41 16.34
C SER A 84 3.41 -5.44 17.27
N CYS A 85 3.92 -4.31 16.75
CA CYS A 85 4.74 -3.37 17.53
C CYS A 85 4.21 -1.93 17.56
N GLY A 86 3.13 -1.63 16.84
CA GLY A 86 2.51 -0.29 16.81
C GLY A 86 3.21 0.75 15.94
N THR A 87 4.40 0.46 15.37
CA THR A 87 5.14 1.40 14.50
C THR A 87 4.26 1.92 13.36
N LEU A 88 4.34 3.23 13.13
CA LEU A 88 3.70 3.91 12.00
C LEU A 88 4.69 4.13 10.86
N LYS A 89 4.26 3.85 9.62
CA LYS A 89 5.03 4.12 8.40
C LYS A 89 4.14 4.75 7.34
N GLU A 90 4.71 5.60 6.51
CA GLU A 90 4.04 6.14 5.32
C GLU A 90 4.51 5.37 4.09
N ASN A 91 3.56 4.94 3.25
CA ASN A 91 3.85 4.36 1.95
C ASN A 91 3.09 5.12 0.87
N ARG A 92 3.78 5.49 -0.23
CA ARG A 92 3.14 6.08 -1.40
C ARG A 92 2.13 5.10 -2.00
N ILE A 93 1.00 5.62 -2.50
CA ILE A 93 0.10 4.82 -3.34
C ILE A 93 0.78 4.49 -4.67
N ALA A 94 0.33 3.41 -5.30
CA ALA A 94 0.70 3.05 -6.66
C ALA A 94 -0.47 3.28 -7.62
N GLY A 95 -0.18 3.43 -8.92
CA GLY A 95 -1.19 3.73 -9.94
C GLY A 95 -2.21 2.61 -10.21
N ASP A 96 -2.01 1.42 -9.65
CA ASP A 96 -2.91 0.27 -9.73
C ASP A 96 -3.48 -0.14 -8.35
N ASP A 97 -3.35 0.72 -7.33
CA ASP A 97 -4.05 0.55 -6.07
C ASP A 97 -5.56 0.67 -6.27
N ASN A 98 -6.33 -0.17 -5.58
CA ASN A 98 -7.79 -0.15 -5.68
C ASN A 98 -8.35 1.18 -5.15
N GLU A 99 -8.98 1.96 -6.02
CA GLU A 99 -9.46 3.31 -5.74
C GLU A 99 -10.57 3.29 -4.69
N ILE A 100 -11.44 2.29 -4.73
CA ILE A 100 -12.51 2.12 -3.75
C ILE A 100 -11.93 1.86 -2.35
N ALA A 101 -10.89 1.04 -2.23
CA ALA A 101 -10.21 0.79 -0.97
C ALA A 101 -9.53 2.06 -0.43
N LEU A 102 -8.89 2.85 -1.30
CA LEU A 102 -8.27 4.13 -0.93
C LEU A 102 -9.31 5.13 -0.42
N LEU A 103 -10.38 5.35 -1.19
CA LEU A 103 -11.47 6.25 -0.81
C LEU A 103 -12.16 5.78 0.47
N SER A 104 -12.43 4.48 0.60
CA SER A 104 -13.04 3.89 1.80
C SER A 104 -12.18 4.09 3.05
N LEU A 105 -10.86 4.15 2.91
CA LEU A 105 -9.96 4.50 4.01
C LEU A 105 -10.04 5.99 4.33
N ALA A 106 -9.97 6.84 3.30
CA ALA A 106 -10.00 8.30 3.46
C ALA A 106 -11.29 8.80 4.13
N VAL A 107 -12.45 8.26 3.76
CA VAL A 107 -13.75 8.71 4.28
C VAL A 107 -14.15 8.03 5.58
N ARG A 108 -13.35 7.09 6.10
CA ARG A 108 -13.72 6.28 7.26
C ARG A 108 -14.10 7.09 8.51
N PRO A 109 -13.38 8.17 8.88
CA PRO A 109 -13.77 8.98 10.03
C PRO A 109 -15.11 9.68 9.86
N VAL A 110 -15.48 10.04 8.63
CA VAL A 110 -16.76 10.68 8.30
C VAL A 110 -17.89 9.64 8.28
N ALA A 111 -17.64 8.46 7.74
CA ALA A 111 -18.61 7.38 7.66
C ALA A 111 -18.85 6.66 9.00
N ARG A 112 -17.91 6.75 9.95
CA ARG A 112 -17.97 6.15 11.29
C ARG A 112 -17.42 7.11 12.34
N PRO A 113 -18.08 8.24 12.57
CA PRO A 113 -17.62 9.23 13.54
C PRO A 113 -17.74 8.66 14.96
N PRO A 114 -16.85 9.06 15.89
CA PRO A 114 -16.93 8.63 17.29
C PRO A 114 -18.03 9.36 18.08
N PHE A 115 -18.83 10.20 17.43
CA PHE A 115 -19.93 10.98 17.99
C PHE A 115 -21.07 11.09 16.98
N PRO A 116 -22.33 11.30 17.43
CA PRO A 116 -23.46 11.55 16.53
C PRO A 116 -23.24 12.84 15.71
N LEU A 117 -23.60 12.83 14.43
CA LEU A 117 -23.53 14.02 13.57
C LEU A 117 -24.79 14.89 13.62
N ASP A 118 -25.92 14.31 14.05
CA ASP A 118 -27.24 14.96 13.99
C ASP A 118 -27.32 16.21 14.89
N GLY A 119 -26.56 16.25 15.99
CA GLY A 119 -26.51 17.39 16.92
C GLY A 119 -25.65 18.57 16.45
N LEU A 120 -25.07 18.54 15.24
CA LEU A 120 -24.24 19.62 14.71
C LEU A 120 -25.08 20.78 14.11
N LEU A 121 -26.36 20.53 13.83
CA LEU A 121 -27.28 21.50 13.20
C LEU A 121 -28.14 22.28 14.20
N ASP A 122 -28.08 21.96 15.49
CA ASP A 122 -28.89 22.58 16.55
C ASP A 122 -28.21 23.81 17.19
N LYS A 123 -27.81 24.79 16.36
CA LYS A 123 -27.30 26.10 16.84
C LYS A 123 -28.15 27.27 16.38
#